data_AF-A0A3R7BHS6-F1
#
_entry.id   AF-A0A3R7BHS6-F1
#
_cell.length_a   1.000
_cell.length_b   1.000
_cell.length_c   1.000
_cell.angle_alpha   90.00
_cell.angle_beta   90.00
_cell.angle_gamma   90.00
#
_symmetry.space_group_name_H-M   'P 1'
#
loop_
_entity.id
_entity.type
_entity.pdbx_description
1 polymer ?
#
loop_
_entity_poly.entity_id
_entity_poly.type
_entity_poly.pdbx_seq_one_letter_code
_entity_poly.pdbx_strand_id
1 'polypeptide(L)' 'GALAGGLAVVLVAVFTAGALIASGEQFTGVAVALVVAHIPVMIIEAIVVGFIVAFLVKVKPELIGSLGGDKK' A
#
# COMPACT_ATOMS: atom_id res chain seq x y z
N GLY A 1 -5.47 -0.56 8.18
CA GLY A 1 -5.89 -0.60 6.76
C GLY A 1 -5.07 0.37 5.94
N ALA A 2 -5.51 1.62 5.84
CA ALA A 2 -4.95 2.63 4.92
C ALA A 2 -3.42 2.79 4.98
N LEU A 3 -2.87 3.04 6.18
CA LEU A 3 -1.42 3.21 6.35
C LEU A 3 -0.63 1.97 5.93
N ALA A 4 -1.12 0.78 6.26
CA ALA A 4 -0.46 -0.47 5.89
C ALA A 4 -0.50 -0.69 4.38
N GLY A 5 -1.64 -0.44 3.72
CA GLY A 5 -1.76 -0.54 2.26
C GLY A 5 -0.87 0.47 1.53
N GLY A 6 -0.91 1.74 1.93
CA GLY A 6 -0.05 2.78 1.37
C GLY A 6 1.43 2.48 1.56
N LEU A 7 1.84 2.07 2.76
CA LEU A 7 3.24 1.70 3.05
C LEU A 7 3.69 0.48 2.22
N ALA A 8 2.82 -0.51 2.01
CA ALA A 8 3.15 -1.66 1.17
C ALA A 8 3.49 -1.22 -0.27
N VAL A 9 2.71 -0.31 -0.86
CA VAL A 9 2.97 0.23 -2.21
C VAL A 9 4.25 1.06 -2.25
N VAL A 10 4.52 1.88 -1.22
CA VAL A 10 5.79 2.62 -1.08
C VAL A 10 6.98 1.66 -1.12
N LEU A 11 6.93 0.62 -0.28
CA LEU A 11 8.03 -0.33 -0.14
C LEU A 11 8.27 -1.11 -1.43
N VAL A 12 7.20 -1.54 -2.11
CA VAL A 12 7.30 -2.15 -3.45
C VAL A 12 8.00 -1.20 -4.42
N ALA A 13 7.55 0.05 -4.54
CA ALA A 13 8.12 1.00 -5.48
C ALA A 13 9.62 1.28 -5.19
N VAL A 14 9.98 1.45 -3.91
CA VAL A 14 11.36 1.71 -3.49
C VAL A 14 12.26 0.51 -3.74
N PHE A 15 11.84 -0.71 -3.36
CA PHE A 15 12.67 -1.89 -3.58
C PHE A 15 12.81 -2.23 -5.07
N THR A 16 11.76 -2.07 -5.87
CA THR A 16 11.85 -2.27 -7.32
C THR A 16 12.73 -1.22 -7.99
N ALA A 17 12.64 0.05 -7.60
CA ALA A 17 13.53 1.09 -8.08
C ALA A 17 15.00 0.83 -7.69
N GLY A 18 15.23 0.39 -6.45
CA GLY A 18 16.56 -0.02 -5.98
C GLY A 18 17.14 -1.17 -6.79
N ALA A 19 16.33 -2.20 -7.08
CA ALA A 19 16.73 -3.33 -7.91
C ALA A 19 17.06 -2.91 -9.36
N LEU A 20 16.30 -1.98 -9.94
CA LEU A 20 16.57 -1.43 -11.28
C LEU A 20 17.90 -0.67 -11.31
N ILE A 21 18.13 0.20 -10.34
CA ILE A 21 19.39 0.96 -10.23
C ILE A 21 20.58 0.01 -10.05
N ALA A 22 20.44 -1.03 -9.21
CA ALA A 22 21.46 -2.06 -9.02
C ALA A 22 21.72 -2.91 -10.28
N SER A 23 20.78 -2.95 -11.22
CA SER A 23 20.90 -3.70 -12.48
C SER A 23 21.63 -2.91 -13.58
N GLY A 24 21.93 -1.63 -13.36
CA GLY A 24 22.75 -0.81 -14.24
C GLY A 24 22.13 0.56 -14.60
N GLU A 25 23.01 1.47 -15.02
CA GLU A 25 22.69 2.89 -15.22
C GLU A 25 21.61 3.15 -16.29
N GLN A 26 21.52 2.27 -17.29
CA GLN A 26 20.50 2.29 -18.33
C GLN A 26 19.05 2.18 -17.79
N PHE A 27 18.87 1.67 -16.56
CA PHE A 27 17.55 1.49 -15.94
C PHE A 27 17.16 2.64 -15.00
N THR A 28 18.03 3.61 -14.76
CA THR A 28 17.73 4.73 -13.84
C THR A 28 16.51 5.53 -14.28
N GLY A 29 16.34 5.76 -15.58
CA GLY A 29 15.15 6.43 -16.12
C GLY A 29 13.86 5.63 -15.87
N VAL A 30 13.94 4.30 -15.99
CA VAL A 30 12.82 3.40 -15.69
C VAL A 30 12.51 3.38 -14.19
N ALA A 31 13.53 3.42 -13.33
CA ALA A 31 13.35 3.47 -11.88
C ALA A 31 12.60 4.74 -11.44
N VAL A 32 12.97 5.91 -11.99
CA VAL A 32 12.28 7.17 -11.71
C VAL A 32 10.83 7.14 -12.23
N ALA A 33 10.63 6.70 -13.46
CA ALA A 33 9.30 6.58 -14.04
C ALA A 33 8.40 5.64 -13.22
N LEU A 34 8.96 4.53 -12.72
CA LEU A 34 8.29 3.60 -11.84
C LEU A 34 7.80 4.29 -10.57
N VAL A 35 8.67 4.97 -9.83
CA VAL A 35 8.28 5.63 -8.56
C VAL A 35 7.18 6.66 -8.80
N VAL A 36 7.32 7.50 -9.83
CA VAL A 36 6.31 8.52 -10.18
C VAL A 36 4.97 7.88 -10.51
N ALA A 37 4.96 6.80 -11.33
CA ALA A 37 3.76 6.09 -11.70
C ALA A 37 3.05 5.40 -10.52
N HIS A 38 3.77 5.11 -9.42
CA HIS A 38 3.19 4.48 -8.23
C HIS A 38 2.59 5.49 -7.24
N ILE A 39 2.80 6.81 -7.41
CA ILE A 39 2.21 7.82 -6.52
C ILE A 39 0.67 7.78 -6.56
N PRO A 40 0.00 7.79 -7.73
CA PRO A 40 -1.46 7.67 -7.77
C PRO A 40 -1.95 6.32 -7.22
N VAL A 41 -1.23 5.24 -7.50
CA VAL A 41 -1.57 3.89 -7.04
C VAL A 41 -1.52 3.80 -5.51
N MET A 42 -0.50 4.40 -4.88
CA MET A 42 -0.36 4.46 -3.43
C MET A 42 -1.55 5.16 -2.75
N ILE A 43 -2.03 6.26 -3.34
CA ILE A 43 -3.18 7.01 -2.83
C ILE A 43 -4.44 6.14 -2.95
N ILE A 44 -4.66 5.53 -4.11
CA ILE A 44 -5.82 4.67 -4.36
C ILE A 44 -5.81 3.47 -3.40
N GLU A 45 -4.67 2.80 -3.25
CA GLU A 45 -4.54 1.64 -2.38
C GLU A 45 -4.81 1.98 -0.91
N ALA A 46 -4.25 3.08 -0.41
CA ALA A 46 -4.48 3.54 0.95
C ALA A 46 -5.97 3.83 1.20
N ILE A 47 -6.64 4.46 0.23
CA ILE A 47 -8.08 4.75 0.30
C ILE A 47 -8.87 3.43 0.32
N VAL A 48 -8.68 2.57 -0.67
CA VAL A 48 -9.46 1.34 -0.85
C VAL A 48 -9.28 0.39 0.34
N VAL A 49 -8.05 0.11 0.77
CA VAL A 49 -7.78 -0.76 1.92
C VAL A 49 -8.28 -0.14 3.22
N GLY A 50 -8.18 1.19 3.36
CA GLY A 50 -8.77 1.92 4.47
C GLY A 50 -10.29 1.72 4.56
N PHE A 51 -10.99 1.91 3.44
CA PHE A 51 -12.43 1.71 3.35
C PHE A 51 -12.84 0.26 3.62
N ILE A 52 -12.15 -0.72 3.04
CA ILE A 52 -12.45 -2.14 3.24
C ILE A 52 -12.31 -2.51 4.71
N VAL A 53 -11.22 -2.12 5.37
CA VAL A 53 -11.03 -2.40 6.81
C VAL A 53 -12.12 -1.72 7.65
N ALA A 54 -12.43 -0.45 7.38
CA ALA A 54 -13.48 0.27 8.11
C ALA A 54 -14.87 -0.35 7.92
N PHE A 55 -15.16 -0.86 6.72
CA PHE A 55 -16.40 -1.59 6.42
C PHE A 55 -16.45 -2.93 7.16
N LEU A 56 -15.38 -3.72 7.10
CA LEU A 56 -15.32 -5.03 7.73
C LEU A 56 -15.44 -4.95 9.26
N VAL A 57 -14.82 -3.94 9.89
CA VAL A 57 -14.99 -3.66 11.33
C VAL A 57 -16.46 -3.42 11.71
N LYS A 58 -17.29 -2.89 10.79
CA LYS A 58 -18.71 -2.63 11.04
C LYS A 58 -19.62 -3.81 10.71
N VAL A 59 -19.31 -4.58 9.66
CA VAL A 59 -20.23 -5.58 9.09
C VAL A 59 -19.89 -7.01 9.50
N LYS A 60 -18.60 -7.31 9.67
CA LYS A 60 -18.07 -8.65 10.02
C LYS A 60 -16.85 -8.50 10.94
N PRO A 61 -17.01 -7.93 12.15
CA PRO A 61 -15.90 -7.67 13.07
C PRO A 61 -15.10 -8.95 13.41
N GLU A 62 -15.73 -10.12 13.38
CA GLU A 62 -15.08 -11.42 13.60
C GLU A 62 -13.97 -11.74 12.59
N LEU A 63 -13.95 -11.08 11.41
CA LEU A 63 -12.90 -11.24 10.40
C LEU A 63 -11.63 -10.42 10.68
N ILE A 64 -11.73 -9.36 11.49
CA ILE A 64 -10.62 -8.43 11.77
C ILE A 64 -10.13 -8.53 13.23
N GLY A 65 -10.75 -9.38 14.05
CA GLY A 65 -10.40 -9.56 15.46
C GLY A 65 -10.83 -8.37 16.33
N SER A 66 -10.29 -8.25 17.55
CA SER A 66 -10.77 -7.32 18.60
C SER A 66 -10.63 -5.81 18.30
N LEU A 67 -10.32 -5.42 17.07
CA LEU A 67 -10.42 -4.03 16.58
C LEU A 67 -11.88 -3.55 16.51
N GLY A 68 -12.84 -4.46 16.38
CA GLY A 68 -14.23 -4.20 16.72
C GLY A 68 -14.38 -4.36 18.22
N GLY A 69 -14.34 -3.25 18.97
CA GLY A 69 -14.50 -3.31 20.42
C GLY A 69 -15.77 -4.05 20.80
N ASP A 70 -15.65 -4.96 21.77
CA ASP A 70 -16.80 -5.49 22.51
C ASP A 70 -17.56 -4.29 23.06
N LYS A 71 -18.70 -3.98 22.43
CA LYS A 71 -19.78 -3.29 23.11
C LYS A 71 -20.77 -4.35 23.57
N LYS A 72 -20.48 -4.85 24.78
CA LYS A 72 -21.25 -5.73 25.68
C LYS A 72 -20.73 -7.14 25.81
#